data_AF-A0A815V304-F1
#
_entry.id   AF-A0A815V304-F1
#
_cell.length_a   1.000
_cell.length_b   1.000
_cell.length_c   1.000
_cell.angle_alpha   90.00
_cell.angle_beta   90.00
_cell.angle_gamma   90.00
#
_symmetry.space_group_name_H-M   'P 1'
#
loop_
_entity.id
_entity.type
_entity.pdbx_description
1 polymer ?
#
loop_
_entity_poly.entity_id
_entity_poly.type
_entity_poly.pdbx_seq_one_letter_code
_entity_poly.pdbx_strand_id
1 'polypeptide(L)'
;RQLDLLNNQKPKFNRRRHVATPTIVRRITSYISKENPPTVRLMAARCNISIGAVFKIIRDVIHAKCRKKRPVHRLYLAVIENRRTRGWRMYHRLCNERYKNYVTTDEAWFYLDASQDIRDIYYVRSNELPDEVKKIQQNDLHPVAIMV
;
A
#
# COMPACT_ATOMS: atom_id res chain seq x y z
N ARG A 1 18.85 10.80 68.87
CA ARG A 1 18.08 9.84 68.03
C ARG A 1 17.66 10.58 66.77
N GLN A 2 18.52 10.59 65.74
CA GLN A 2 18.26 11.16 64.42
C GLN A 2 18.57 10.07 63.38
N LEU A 3 17.55 9.26 63.11
CA LEU A 3 17.42 8.19 62.11
C LEU A 3 15.91 8.25 61.81
N ASP A 4 15.36 8.43 60.61
CA ASP A 4 15.81 8.20 59.26
C ASP A 4 15.03 9.15 58.33
N LEU A 5 15.72 9.98 57.55
CA LEU A 5 15.13 10.70 56.40
C LEU A 5 15.90 10.36 55.12
N LEU A 6 16.29 9.10 54.98
CA LEU A 6 16.82 8.59 53.73
C LEU A 6 15.66 8.23 52.79
N ASN A 7 15.28 9.24 51.99
CA ASN A 7 14.98 9.12 50.57
C ASN A 7 14.53 7.73 50.08
N ASN A 8 13.24 7.43 50.26
CA ASN A 8 12.54 6.36 49.54
C ASN A 8 12.14 6.79 48.11
N GLN A 9 13.07 7.39 47.35
CA GLN A 9 12.84 7.59 45.92
C GLN A 9 13.21 6.30 45.19
N LYS A 10 12.18 5.48 44.92
CA LYS A 10 12.31 4.31 44.05
C LYS A 10 12.94 4.73 42.71
N PRO A 11 13.91 3.98 42.16
CA PRO A 11 14.52 4.32 40.89
C PRO A 11 13.45 4.33 39.78
N LYS A 12 13.23 5.50 39.17
CA LYS A 12 12.34 5.65 38.02
C LYS A 12 13.03 5.06 36.78
N PHE A 13 12.77 3.79 36.48
CA PHE A 13 13.23 3.17 35.25
C PHE A 13 12.44 3.73 34.04
N ASN A 14 12.96 4.78 33.42
CA ASN A 14 12.46 5.27 32.13
C ASN A 14 13.01 4.41 30.99
N ARG A 15 12.62 3.13 30.94
CA ARG A 15 12.93 2.28 29.79
C ARG A 15 11.87 2.54 28.73
N ARG A 16 12.17 3.41 27.76
CA ARG A 16 11.46 3.41 26.48
C ARG A 16 11.67 2.02 25.88
N ARG A 17 10.70 1.12 26.07
CA ARG A 17 10.77 -0.22 25.47
C ARG A 17 10.89 -0.03 23.97
N HIS A 18 11.97 -0.57 23.38
CA HIS A 18 12.06 -0.61 21.93
C HIS A 18 10.81 -1.32 21.39
N VAL A 19 10.16 -0.68 20.43
CA VAL A 19 8.91 -1.14 19.81
C VAL A 19 9.06 -2.55 19.24
N ALA A 20 10.29 -2.94 18.88
CA ALA A 20 10.60 -4.26 18.37
C ALA A 20 12.05 -4.67 18.68
N THR A 21 12.26 -5.96 18.90
CA THR A 21 13.59 -6.56 18.94
C THR A 21 14.17 -6.72 17.53
N PRO A 22 15.50 -6.68 17.34
CA PRO A 22 16.13 -6.80 16.02
C PRO A 22 15.74 -8.06 15.26
N THR A 23 15.49 -9.16 15.97
CA THR A 23 15.01 -10.44 15.41
C THR A 23 13.63 -10.32 14.78
N ILE A 24 12.70 -9.61 15.43
CA ILE A 24 11.36 -9.38 14.89
C ILE A 24 11.44 -8.50 13.65
N VAL A 25 12.27 -7.45 13.67
CA VAL A 25 12.47 -6.57 12.52
C VAL A 25 13.03 -7.35 11.32
N ARG A 26 14.04 -8.20 11.54
CA ARG A 26 14.59 -9.08 10.49
C ARG A 26 13.54 -10.01 9.88
N ARG A 27 12.71 -10.65 10.71
CA ARG A 27 11.62 -11.53 10.22
C ARG A 27 10.60 -10.77 9.39
N ILE A 28 10.18 -9.59 9.87
CA ILE A 28 9.23 -8.72 9.15
C ILE A 28 9.82 -8.26 7.82
N THR A 29 11.09 -7.87 7.80
CA THR A 29 11.80 -7.45 6.58
C THR A 29 11.83 -8.59 5.55
N SER A 30 12.13 -9.81 5.99
CA SER A 30 12.13 -11.01 5.14
C SER A 30 10.75 -11.34 4.56
N TYR A 31 9.66 -11.05 5.27
CA TYR A 31 8.30 -11.24 4.74
C TYR A 31 7.96 -10.19 3.67
N ILE A 32 8.39 -8.95 3.86
CA ILE A 32 8.09 -7.82 2.95
C ILE A 32 8.88 -7.93 1.66
N SER A 33 10.08 -8.51 1.68
CA SER A 33 10.93 -8.67 0.50
C SER A 33 10.46 -9.76 -0.47
N LYS A 34 9.39 -10.50 -0.16
CA LYS A 34 8.81 -11.52 -1.05
C LYS A 34 7.91 -10.85 -2.08
N GLU A 35 7.86 -11.39 -3.30
CA GLU A 35 7.00 -10.89 -4.39
C GLU A 35 5.53 -10.77 -3.96
N ASN A 36 5.03 -11.77 -3.22
CA ASN A 36 3.72 -11.76 -2.60
C ASN A 36 3.86 -11.82 -1.07
N PRO A 37 3.98 -10.66 -0.38
CA PRO A 37 4.15 -10.64 1.05
C PRO A 37 2.88 -11.13 1.77
N PRO A 38 3.01 -11.85 2.89
CA PRO A 38 1.87 -12.24 3.70
C PRO A 38 1.12 -11.02 4.23
N THR A 39 -0.18 -11.19 4.54
CA THR A 39 -0.98 -10.11 5.13
C THR A 39 -0.41 -9.68 6.48
N VAL A 40 -0.60 -8.41 6.86
CA VAL A 40 -0.13 -7.88 8.15
C VAL A 40 -0.66 -8.69 9.35
N ARG A 41 -1.91 -9.19 9.25
CA ARG A 41 -2.53 -10.05 10.27
C ARG A 41 -1.78 -11.39 10.40
N LEU A 42 -1.39 -11.99 9.28
CA LEU A 42 -0.61 -13.22 9.28
C LEU A 42 0.82 -12.99 9.78
N MET A 43 1.44 -11.86 9.44
CA MET A 43 2.75 -11.47 9.97
C MET A 43 2.71 -11.27 11.49
N ALA A 44 1.68 -10.58 11.99
CA ALA A 44 1.42 -10.38 13.42
C ALA A 44 1.29 -11.72 14.16
N ALA A 45 0.49 -12.64 13.63
CA ALA A 45 0.34 -13.98 14.18
C ALA A 45 1.67 -14.76 14.20
N ARG A 46 2.44 -14.75 13.10
CA ARG A 46 3.73 -15.46 13.01
C ARG A 46 4.82 -14.87 13.91
N CYS A 47 4.79 -13.57 14.15
CA CYS A 47 5.74 -12.87 15.00
C CYS A 47 5.26 -12.73 16.45
N ASN A 48 4.06 -13.24 16.78
CA ASN A 48 3.40 -13.11 18.08
C ASN A 48 3.39 -11.67 18.63
N ILE A 49 3.01 -10.72 17.77
CA ILE A 49 2.91 -9.30 18.11
C ILE A 49 1.59 -8.73 17.62
N SER A 50 1.19 -7.58 18.16
CA SER A 50 -0.03 -6.90 17.71
C SER A 50 0.12 -6.38 16.27
N ILE A 51 -1.00 -6.30 15.55
CA ILE A 51 -1.07 -5.72 14.20
C ILE A 51 -0.52 -4.28 14.19
N GLY A 52 -0.85 -3.49 15.22
CA GLY A 52 -0.35 -2.13 15.39
C GLY A 52 1.17 -2.06 15.51
N ALA A 53 1.79 -3.01 16.23
CA ALA A 53 3.25 -3.10 16.33
C ALA A 53 3.89 -3.40 14.98
N VAL A 54 3.31 -4.31 14.18
CA VAL A 54 3.80 -4.58 12.81
C VAL A 54 3.76 -3.31 11.95
N PHE A 55 2.64 -2.57 11.95
CA PHE A 55 2.53 -1.31 11.22
C PHE A 55 3.55 -0.27 11.68
N LYS A 56 3.80 -0.19 12.99
CA LYS A 56 4.80 0.72 13.56
C LYS A 56 6.20 0.35 13.11
N ILE A 57 6.56 -0.94 13.13
CA ILE A 57 7.85 -1.43 12.63
C ILE A 57 8.02 -1.10 11.15
N ILE A 58 7.02 -1.38 10.33
CA ILE A 58 7.07 -1.13 8.89
C ILE A 58 7.29 0.36 8.58
N ARG A 59 6.57 1.23 9.29
CA ARG A 59 6.60 2.68 9.07
C ARG A 59 7.83 3.36 9.66
N ASP A 60 8.13 3.08 10.93
CA ASP A 60 9.07 3.87 11.72
C ASP A 60 10.49 3.26 11.69
N VAL A 61 10.63 1.96 11.42
CA VAL A 61 11.93 1.25 11.45
C VAL A 61 12.37 0.83 10.04
N ILE A 62 11.47 0.23 9.26
CA ILE A 62 11.78 -0.23 7.89
C ILE A 62 11.59 0.92 6.88
N HIS A 63 10.88 1.99 7.26
CA HIS A 63 10.55 3.12 6.39
C HIS A 63 9.83 2.73 5.10
N ALA A 64 9.04 1.65 5.15
CA ALA A 64 8.24 1.19 4.02
C ALA A 64 6.80 1.73 4.10
N LYS A 65 6.23 2.03 2.93
CA LYS A 65 4.84 2.51 2.82
C LYS A 65 3.93 1.39 2.37
N CYS A 66 2.97 1.02 3.22
CA CYS A 66 1.92 0.09 2.83
C CYS A 66 1.01 0.75 1.78
N ARG A 67 1.05 0.27 0.54
CA ARG A 67 0.16 0.70 -0.54
C ARG A 67 -0.93 -0.35 -0.73
N LYS A 68 -2.18 0.03 -0.48
CA LYS A 68 -3.32 -0.80 -0.84
C LYS A 68 -3.52 -0.71 -2.36
N LYS A 69 -3.69 -1.85 -3.02
CA LYS A 69 -4.24 -1.86 -4.38
C LYS A 69 -5.64 -1.25 -4.31
N ARG A 70 -5.91 -0.22 -5.12
CA ARG A 70 -7.26 0.35 -5.21
C ARG A 70 -8.14 -0.68 -5.91
N PRO A 71 -9.33 -1.01 -5.38
CA PRO A 71 -10.27 -1.81 -6.13
C PRO A 71 -10.65 -1.02 -7.39
N VAL A 72 -10.51 -1.65 -8.57
CA VAL A 72 -10.87 -1.02 -9.85
C VAL A 72 -12.39 -0.93 -9.98
N HIS A 73 -13.10 -1.98 -9.57
CA HIS A 73 -14.57 -2.05 -9.60
C HIS A 73 -15.11 -2.70 -8.32
N ARG A 74 -16.31 -2.30 -7.91
CA ARG A 74 -17.10 -3.04 -6.90
C ARG A 74 -17.67 -4.29 -7.57
N LEU A 75 -17.28 -5.47 -7.09
CA LEU A 75 -17.77 -6.73 -7.64
C LEU A 75 -19.01 -7.21 -6.88
N TYR A 76 -20.09 -7.46 -7.61
CA TYR A 76 -21.27 -8.16 -7.09
C TYR A 76 -21.01 -9.66 -7.07
N LEU A 77 -21.75 -10.41 -6.23
CA LEU A 77 -21.59 -11.86 -6.09
C LEU A 77 -21.69 -12.59 -7.44
N ALA A 78 -22.64 -12.19 -8.30
CA ALA A 78 -22.78 -12.73 -9.65
C ALA A 78 -21.53 -12.52 -10.52
N VAL A 79 -20.88 -11.35 -10.43
CA VAL A 79 -19.64 -11.07 -11.18
C VAL A 79 -18.47 -11.88 -10.63
N ILE A 80 -18.40 -12.06 -9.30
CA ILE A 80 -17.38 -12.90 -8.65
C ILE A 80 -17.52 -14.34 -9.14
N GLU A 81 -18.73 -14.88 -9.14
CA GLU A 81 -19.00 -16.24 -9.62
C GLU A 81 -18.67 -16.41 -11.11
N ASN A 82 -19.10 -15.46 -11.95
CA ASN A 82 -18.75 -15.44 -13.37
C ASN A 82 -17.23 -15.39 -13.58
N ARG A 83 -16.50 -14.57 -12.83
CA ARG A 83 -15.03 -14.52 -12.92
C ARG A 83 -14.39 -15.84 -12.48
N ARG A 84 -14.89 -16.47 -11.41
CA ARG A 84 -14.38 -17.76 -10.93
C ARG A 84 -14.60 -18.87 -11.95
N THR A 85 -15.81 -18.99 -12.50
CA THR A 85 -16.16 -20.04 -13.46
C THR A 85 -15.49 -19.84 -14.82
N ARG A 86 -15.56 -18.62 -15.38
CA ARG A 86 -14.96 -18.31 -16.68
C ARG A 86 -13.43 -18.25 -16.60
N GLY A 87 -12.87 -17.72 -15.52
CA GLY A 87 -11.42 -17.64 -15.30
C GLY A 87 -10.77 -19.02 -15.27
N TRP A 88 -11.37 -19.99 -14.56
CA TRP A 88 -10.86 -21.36 -14.54
C TRP A 88 -10.91 -22.03 -15.92
N ARG A 89 -12.01 -21.86 -16.66
CA ARG A 89 -12.14 -22.38 -18.03
C ARG A 89 -11.13 -21.74 -18.98
N MET A 90 -10.88 -20.44 -18.85
CA MET A 90 -9.88 -19.73 -19.64
C MET A 90 -8.47 -20.21 -19.33
N TYR A 91 -8.13 -20.44 -18.05
CA TYR A 91 -6.83 -20.97 -17.65
C TYR A 91 -6.51 -22.29 -18.36
N HIS A 92 -7.44 -23.25 -18.38
CA HIS A 92 -7.27 -24.52 -19.10
C HIS A 92 -7.03 -24.35 -20.61
N ARG A 93 -7.60 -23.31 -21.22
CA ARG A 93 -7.37 -22.99 -22.64
C ARG A 93 -5.98 -22.39 -22.90
N LEU A 94 -5.44 -21.65 -21.93
CA LEU A 94 -4.16 -20.95 -22.04
C LEU A 94 -2.96 -21.79 -21.57
N CYS A 95 -3.18 -22.85 -20.78
CA CYS A 95 -2.13 -23.75 -20.28
C CYS A 95 -1.37 -24.49 -21.38
N ASN A 96 -0.23 -25.08 -21.01
CA ASN A 96 0.64 -25.87 -21.90
C ASN A 96 1.06 -25.11 -23.15
N GLU A 97 1.50 -23.87 -22.96
CA GLU A 97 1.94 -22.95 -24.01
C GLU A 97 0.89 -22.57 -25.07
N ARG A 98 -0.36 -23.02 -24.91
CA ARG A 98 -1.46 -22.69 -25.83
C ARG A 98 -1.79 -21.21 -25.85
N TYR A 99 -1.43 -20.45 -24.81
CA TYR A 99 -1.54 -18.99 -24.78
C TYR A 99 -0.85 -18.31 -25.99
N LYS A 100 0.18 -18.94 -26.58
CA LYS A 100 0.88 -18.41 -27.78
C LYS A 100 -0.03 -18.31 -29.01
N ASN A 101 -1.13 -19.07 -29.03
CA ASN A 101 -2.10 -19.05 -30.14
C ASN A 101 -3.14 -17.92 -30.02
N TYR A 102 -3.09 -17.14 -28.93
CA TYR A 102 -4.05 -16.08 -28.66
C TYR A 102 -3.39 -14.72 -28.86
N VAL A 103 -4.05 -13.86 -29.63
CA VAL A 103 -3.72 -12.44 -29.74
C VAL A 103 -4.79 -11.67 -28.97
N THR A 104 -4.38 -10.82 -28.04
CA THR A 104 -5.29 -9.94 -27.29
C THR A 104 -5.04 -8.50 -27.68
N THR A 105 -6.11 -7.77 -27.98
CA THR A 105 -6.11 -6.33 -28.22
C THR A 105 -6.86 -5.64 -27.10
N ASP A 106 -6.38 -4.48 -26.68
CA ASP A 106 -7.06 -3.60 -25.73
C ASP A 106 -6.83 -2.16 -26.20
N GLU A 107 -7.85 -1.33 -26.05
CA GLU A 107 -7.81 0.06 -26.46
C GLU A 107 -7.48 0.92 -25.24
N ALA A 108 -6.61 1.89 -25.42
CA ALA A 108 -6.24 2.80 -24.33
C ALA A 108 -6.25 4.24 -24.83
N TRP A 109 -6.90 5.11 -24.05
CA TRP A 109 -6.81 6.55 -24.29
C TRP A 109 -5.36 7.01 -24.15
N PHE A 110 -4.82 7.59 -25.21
CA PHE A 110 -3.56 8.32 -25.20
C PHE A 110 -3.90 9.80 -25.33
N TYR A 111 -3.43 10.59 -24.39
CA TYR A 111 -3.60 12.04 -24.45
C TYR A 111 -2.48 12.59 -25.32
N LEU A 112 -2.83 13.15 -26.49
CA LEU A 112 -1.87 13.90 -27.29
C LEU A 112 -1.62 15.26 -26.63
N ASP A 113 -0.36 15.57 -26.38
CA ASP A 113 0.07 16.87 -25.90
C ASP A 113 0.78 17.63 -27.01
N ALA A 114 0.12 18.64 -27.57
CA ALA A 114 0.71 19.59 -28.51
C ALA A 114 0.69 21.02 -27.95
N SER A 115 0.40 21.20 -26.67
CA SER A 115 0.33 22.51 -26.03
C SER A 115 1.66 22.84 -25.35
N GLN A 116 2.31 23.92 -25.77
CA GLN A 116 3.46 24.52 -25.08
C GLN A 116 3.08 25.25 -23.78
N ASP A 117 1.82 25.15 -23.34
CA ASP A 117 1.28 25.81 -22.15
C ASP A 117 1.36 24.97 -20.89
N ILE A 118 1.52 25.66 -19.76
CA ILE A 118 1.62 25.10 -18.41
C ILE A 118 0.30 24.37 -18.06
N ARG A 119 0.37 23.07 -17.80
CA ARG A 119 -0.79 22.20 -17.52
C ARG A 119 -1.17 22.16 -16.04
N ASP A 120 -2.47 21.94 -15.80
CA ASP A 120 -3.17 21.71 -14.51
C ASP A 120 -2.82 20.38 -13.78
N ILE A 121 -1.87 19.60 -14.29
CA ILE A 121 -1.43 18.36 -13.63
C ILE A 121 -0.06 18.57 -13.03
N TYR A 122 -0.01 18.70 -11.71
CA TYR A 122 1.21 18.79 -10.93
C TYR A 122 1.42 17.51 -10.10
N TYR A 123 2.63 16.96 -10.12
CA TYR A 123 3.00 15.86 -9.21
C TYR A 123 3.64 16.46 -7.96
N VAL A 124 2.90 16.55 -6.86
CA VAL A 124 3.45 17.04 -5.60
C VAL A 124 3.85 15.92 -4.66
N ARG A 125 5.08 16.04 -4.14
CA ARG A 125 5.52 15.29 -2.95
C ARG A 125 4.78 15.86 -1.76
N SER A 126 4.25 15.00 -0.89
CA SER A 126 3.24 15.29 0.14
C SER A 126 3.51 16.44 1.13
N ASN A 127 4.65 17.14 1.05
CA ASN A 127 5.07 18.16 2.00
C ASN A 127 4.96 19.61 1.47
N GLU A 128 4.54 19.82 0.22
CA GLU A 128 4.50 21.15 -0.42
C GLU A 128 3.14 21.39 -1.07
N LEU A 129 2.17 21.88 -0.30
CA LEU A 129 0.86 22.29 -0.81
C LEU A 129 0.62 23.76 -0.43
N PRO A 130 0.73 24.70 -1.38
CA PRO A 130 0.27 26.08 -1.20
C PRO A 130 -1.27 26.14 -1.21
N ASP A 131 -1.85 27.11 -0.50
CA ASP A 131 -3.31 27.22 -0.28
C ASP A 131 -4.14 27.46 -1.56
N GLU A 132 -3.49 27.81 -2.67
CA GLU A 132 -4.11 28.07 -3.97
C GLU A 132 -4.68 26.81 -4.65
N VAL A 133 -4.12 25.62 -4.36
CA VAL A 133 -4.53 24.34 -4.97
C VAL A 133 -5.97 23.92 -4.59
N LYS A 134 -6.51 24.46 -3.49
CA LYS A 134 -7.89 24.16 -3.06
C LYS A 134 -8.96 24.68 -4.02
N LYS A 135 -8.64 25.66 -4.88
CA LYS A 135 -9.63 26.34 -5.74
C LYS A 135 -9.88 25.64 -7.09
N ILE A 136 -8.99 24.76 -7.55
CA ILE A 136 -9.04 24.17 -8.90
C ILE A 136 -10.02 22.99 -9.01
N GLN A 137 -10.50 22.44 -7.89
CA GLN A 137 -11.42 21.29 -7.88
C GLN A 137 -12.84 21.57 -8.41
N GLN A 138 -13.12 22.77 -8.95
CA GLN A 138 -14.49 23.21 -9.26
C GLN A 138 -14.90 23.21 -10.74
N ASN A 139 -14.00 22.97 -11.71
CA ASN A 139 -14.37 23.09 -13.13
C ASN A 139 -14.32 21.74 -13.88
N ASP A 140 -15.50 21.16 -14.11
CA ASP A 140 -15.80 19.84 -14.67
C ASP A 140 -15.69 19.71 -16.21
N LEU A 141 -14.75 20.37 -16.88
CA LEU A 141 -14.61 20.25 -18.34
C LEU A 141 -13.51 19.25 -18.72
N HIS A 142 -13.93 18.06 -19.16
CA HIS A 142 -13.04 16.97 -19.58
C HIS A 142 -12.32 17.29 -20.91
N PRO A 143 -11.02 16.96 -21.06
CA PRO A 143 -10.25 17.20 -22.27
C PRO A 143 -10.63 16.25 -23.42
N VAL A 144 -10.46 16.73 -24.66
CA VAL A 144 -10.67 15.96 -25.90
C VAL A 144 -9.61 14.86 -26.01
N ALA A 145 -10.04 13.60 -26.12
CA ALA A 145 -9.18 12.43 -26.22
C ALA A 145 -9.40 11.70 -27.56
N ILE A 146 -8.37 11.00 -28.06
CA ILE A 146 -8.43 10.15 -29.26
C ILE A 146 -8.26 8.68 -28.82
N MET A 147 -9.09 7.80 -29.39
CA MET A 147 -9.10 6.36 -29.13
C MET A 147 -8.21 5.67 -30.17
N VAL A 148 -7.31 4.78 -29.73
CA VAL A 148 -6.45 3.91 -30.57
C VAL A 148 -6.49 2.50 -30.02
#